data_AF-A6UJ07-F1
#
_entry.id   AF-A6UJ07-F1
#
_cell.length_a   1.000
_cell.length_b   1.000
_cell.length_c   1.000
_cell.angle_alpha   90.00
_cell.angle_beta   90.00
_cell.angle_gamma   90.00
#
_symmetry.space_group_name_H-M   'P 1'
#
loop_
_entity.id
_entity.type
_entity.pdbx_description
1 polymer ?
#
loop_
_entity_poly.entity_id
_entity_poly.type
_entity_poly.pdbx_seq_one_letter_code
_entity_poly.pdbx_strand_id
1 'polypeptide(L)' 'MSELEENRLLDSEFQTISSEPLIGRLNLETDLGTIDLLVNKEAAEFLISVLLEFLAEGAGEDAPKFTVHTEQ' A
#
# COMPACT_ATOMS: atom_id res chain seq x y z
N MET A 1 20.94 -4.29 21.11
CA MET A 1 20.03 -4.28 19.95
C MET A 1 18.67 -4.03 20.54
N SER A 2 18.18 -2.79 20.50
CA SER A 2 16.79 -2.50 20.81
C SER A 2 15.95 -3.30 19.83
N GLU A 3 15.10 -4.19 20.33
CA GLU A 3 14.01 -4.76 19.52
C GLU A 3 13.28 -3.56 18.91
N LEU A 4 13.38 -3.39 17.59
CA LEU A 4 12.48 -2.46 16.91
C LEU A 4 11.09 -3.01 17.20
N GLU A 5 10.28 -2.26 17.95
CA GLU A 5 8.86 -2.59 18.07
C GLU A 5 8.32 -2.65 16.64
N GLU A 6 7.93 -3.86 16.21
CA GLU A 6 7.36 -4.08 14.90
C GLU A 6 6.08 -3.25 14.80
N ASN A 7 6.03 -2.29 13.88
CA ASN A 7 4.84 -1.49 13.66
C ASN A 7 3.87 -2.27 12.76
N ARG A 8 2.86 -2.91 13.35
CA ARG A 8 1.95 -3.81 12.64
C ARG A 8 0.84 -3.00 11.97
N LEU A 9 0.61 -3.25 10.68
CA LEU A 9 -0.57 -2.76 9.98
C LEU A 9 -1.81 -3.51 10.48
N LEU A 10 -2.79 -2.78 10.97
CA LEU A 10 -4.05 -3.29 11.53
C LEU A 10 -5.20 -3.17 10.52
N ASP A 11 -5.29 -2.02 9.86
CA ASP A 11 -6.30 -1.75 8.84
C ASP A 11 -5.79 -0.75 7.80
N SER A 12 -6.45 -0.69 6.65
CA SER A 12 -6.14 0.27 5.59
C SER A 12 -7.41 0.68 4.84
N GLU A 13 -7.57 1.99 4.64
CA GLU A 13 -8.67 2.57 3.88
C GLU A 13 -8.12 3.53 2.82
N PHE A 14 -8.72 3.52 1.63
CA PHE A 14 -8.44 4.51 0.60
C PHE A 14 -9.68 5.35 0.27
N GLN A 15 -9.46 6.62 -0.05
CA GLN A 15 -10.50 7.54 -0.50
C GLN A 15 -10.00 8.39 -1.66
N THR A 16 -10.76 8.49 -2.74
CA THR A 16 -10.50 9.49 -3.79
C THR A 16 -10.93 10.86 -3.29
N ILE A 17 -9.99 11.80 -3.18
CA ILE A 17 -10.27 13.19 -2.78
C ILE A 17 -10.64 14.04 -4.00
N SER A 18 -9.95 13.82 -5.12
CA SER A 18 -10.16 14.56 -6.36
C SER A 18 -9.86 13.67 -7.55
N SER A 19 -10.64 13.81 -8.62
CA SER A 19 -10.40 13.13 -9.90
C SER A 19 -9.55 13.96 -10.87
N GLU A 20 -9.55 15.30 -10.74
CA GLU A 20 -8.85 16.22 -11.63
C GLU A 20 -8.29 17.43 -10.84
N PRO A 21 -7.02 17.40 -10.42
CA PRO A 21 -6.04 16.32 -10.59
C PRO A 21 -6.41 15.08 -9.75
N LEU A 22 -5.96 13.90 -10.18
CA LEU A 22 -6.20 12.65 -9.47
C LEU A 22 -5.39 12.62 -8.15
N ILE A 23 -6.12 12.69 -7.04
CA ILE A 23 -5.57 12.70 -5.69
C ILE A 23 -6.39 11.74 -4.82
N GLY A 24 -5.70 10.81 -4.18
CA GLY A 24 -6.25 9.90 -3.18
C GLY A 24 -5.69 10.18 -1.79
N ARG A 25 -6.37 9.63 -0.80
CA ARG A 25 -5.94 9.51 0.59
C ARG A 25 -5.77 8.02 0.89
N LEU A 26 -4.69 7.65 1.54
CA LEU A 26 -4.46 6.32 2.08
C LEU A 26 -4.26 6.46 3.59
N ASN A 27 -5.22 5.98 4.36
CA ASN A 27 -5.11 5.88 5.82
C ASN A 27 -4.65 4.47 6.17
N LEU A 28 -3.59 4.37 6.97
CA LEU A 28 -3.07 3.11 7.51
C LEU A 28 -3.20 3.16 9.03
N GLU A 29 -3.98 2.24 9.59
CA GLU A 29 -4.04 2.06 11.03
C GLU A 29 -2.95 1.08 11.46
N THR A 30 -2.12 1.50 12.40
CA THR A 30 -1.03 0.67 12.92
C THR A 30 -1.12 0.59 14.44
N ASP A 31 -0.40 -0.35 15.06
CA ASP A 31 -0.32 -0.45 16.52
C ASP A 31 0.37 0.76 17.17
N LEU A 32 1.18 1.51 16.42
CA LEU A 32 1.77 2.79 16.86
C LEU A 32 0.91 4.02 16.54
N GLY A 33 -0.25 3.85 15.88
CA GLY A 33 -1.18 4.92 15.53
C GLY A 33 -1.51 4.98 14.04
N THR A 34 -2.14 6.08 13.61
CA THR A 34 -2.58 6.24 12.23
C THR A 34 -1.53 6.98 11.38
N ILE A 35 -1.23 6.44 10.21
CA ILE A 35 -0.45 7.10 9.17
C ILE A 35 -1.41 7.56 8.08
N ASP A 36 -1.40 8.85 7.75
CA ASP A 36 -2.24 9.45 6.72
C ASP A 36 -1.38 9.94 5.56
N LEU A 37 -1.65 9.40 4.37
CA LEU A 37 -0.90 9.69 3.15
C LEU A 37 -1.79 10.35 2.12
N LEU A 38 -1.36 11.50 1.62
CA LEU A 38 -1.93 12.17 0.46
C LEU A 38 -1.16 11.72 -0.78
N VAL A 39 -1.84 11.05 -1.69
CA VAL A 39 -1.23 10.30 -2.79
C VAL A 39 -1.72 10.87 -4.12
N ASN A 40 -0.80 11.36 -4.95
CA ASN A 40 -1.09 11.71 -6.34
C ASN A 40 -0.85 10.49 -7.25
N LYS A 41 -1.18 10.62 -8.55
CA LYS A 41 -0.98 9.54 -9.53
C LYS A 41 0.44 8.96 -9.53
N GLU A 42 1.46 9.81 -9.57
CA GLU A 42 2.87 9.39 -9.63
C GLU A 42 3.29 8.62 -8.35
N ALA A 43 2.88 9.10 -7.17
CA ALA A 43 3.15 8.43 -5.92
C ALA A 43 2.43 7.07 -5.82
N ALA A 44 1.21 6.97 -6.35
CA ALA A 44 0.48 5.70 -6.39
C ALA A 44 1.17 4.68 -7.31
N GLU A 45 1.61 5.11 -8.49
CA GLU A 45 2.36 4.28 -9.44
C GLU A 45 3.70 3.81 -8.86
N PHE A 46 4.39 4.68 -8.13
CA PHE A 46 5.62 4.30 -7.43
C PHE A 46 5.35 3.29 -6.32
N LEU A 47 4.33 3.51 -5.48
CA LEU A 47 3.98 2.63 -4.37
C LEU A 47 3.65 1.21 -4.87
N ILE A 48 2.85 1.08 -5.94
CA ILE A 48 2.54 -0.24 -6.50
C ILE A 48 3.80 -0.92 -7.04
N SER A 49 4.73 -0.19 -7.66
CA SER A 49 5.99 -0.75 -8.15
C SER A 49 6.81 -1.37 -7.02
N VAL A 50 6.98 -0.65 -5.90
CA VAL A 50 7.72 -1.15 -4.73
C VAL A 50 7.03 -2.37 -4.11
N LEU A 51 5.70 -2.33 -4.01
CA LEU A 51 4.93 -3.47 -3.48
C LEU A 51 5.07 -4.72 -4.36
N LEU A 52 5.05 -4.56 -5.69
CA LEU A 52 5.25 -5.67 -6.61
C LEU A 52 6.66 -6.27 -6.50
N GLU A 53 7.69 -5.44 -6.38
CA GLU A 53 9.06 -5.90 -6.13
C GLU A 53 9.17 -6.68 -4.82
N PHE A 54 8.65 -6.13 -3.72
CA PHE A 54 8.67 -6.78 -2.42
C PHE A 54 7.95 -8.14 -2.45
N LEU A 55 6.74 -8.18 -3.01
CA LEU A 55 5.96 -9.41 -3.09
C LEU A 55 6.66 -10.45 -3.98
N ALA A 56 7.35 -10.04 -5.05
CA ALA A 56 8.05 -10.96 -5.95
C ALA A 56 9.19 -11.74 -5.28
N GLU A 57 9.68 -11.30 -4.11
CA GLU A 57 10.66 -12.04 -3.32
C GLU A 57 10.06 -13.25 -2.56
N GLY A 58 8.73 -13.37 -2.52
CA GLY A 58 8.04 -14.52 -1.91
C GLY A 58 8.34 -15.84 -2.63
N ALA A 59 8.56 -16.92 -1.87
CA ALA A 59 8.86 -18.25 -2.39
C ALA A 59 7.83 -19.30 -1.93
N GLY A 60 7.59 -20.34 -2.75
CA GLY A 60 6.67 -21.42 -2.39
C GLY A 60 5.21 -20.95 -2.28
N GLU A 61 4.58 -21.15 -1.13
CA GLU A 61 3.22 -20.68 -0.85
C GLU A 61 3.14 -19.16 -0.64
N ASP A 62 4.25 -18.52 -0.29
CA ASP A 62 4.36 -17.07 -0.10
C ASP A 62 4.57 -16.32 -1.42
N ALA A 63 4.74 -17.04 -2.54
CA ALA A 63 4.84 -16.43 -3.86
C ALA A 63 3.50 -15.78 -4.25
N PRO A 64 3.47 -14.48 -4.57
CA PRO A 64 2.23 -13.75 -4.82
C PRO A 64 1.56 -14.23 -6.09
N LYS A 65 0.23 -14.40 -6.03
CA LYS A 65 -0.61 -14.69 -7.20
C LYS A 65 -1.41 -13.46 -7.56
N PHE A 66 -0.93 -12.70 -8.53
CA PHE A 66 -1.65 -11.52 -9.03
C PHE A 66 -2.73 -11.95 -10.03
N THR A 67 -3.98 -11.63 -9.72
CA THR A 67 -5.08 -11.71 -10.71
C THR A 67 -5.45 -10.29 -11.09
N VAL A 68 -5.07 -9.88 -12.31
CA VAL A 68 -5.41 -8.56 -12.83
C VAL A 68 -6.84 -8.63 -13.38
N HIS A 69 -7.77 -7.95 -12.73
CA HIS A 69 -9.11 -7.74 -13.27
C HIS A 69 -9.14 -6.41 -14.02
N THR A 70 -9.15 -6.47 -15.35
CA THR A 70 -9.47 -5.31 -16.18
C THR A 70 -10.99 -5.29 -16.38
N GLU A 71 -11.70 -4.42 -15.68
CA GLU A 71 -13.06 -4.07 -16.08
C GLU A 71 -12.96 -3.19 -17.35
N GLN A 72 -13.65 -3.61 -18.41
CA GLN A 72 -13.74 -2.91 -19.70
C GLN A 72 -14.84 -1.86 -19.69
#